data_AF-A0A3D0MVE8-F1
#
_entry.id   AF-A0A3D0MVE8-F1
#
_cell.length_a   1.000
_cell.length_b   1.000
_cell.length_c   1.000
_cell.angle_alpha   90.00
_cell.angle_beta   90.00
_cell.angle_gamma   90.00
#
_symmetry.space_group_name_H-M   'P 1'
#
loop_
_entity.id
_entity.type
_entity.pdbx_description
1 polymer ?
#
loop_
_entity_poly.entity_id
_entity_poly.type
_entity_poly.pdbx_seq_one_letter_code
_entity_poly.pdbx_strand_id
1 'polypeptide(L)'
;MPLTNKPAVTKFQVGQTRTYIKERRAITAVITKIESQVNNPLNDSTGKQNNTYYFANEPSSIPEVDVFATSNLALKKLKGGYILDLSGTDFGANDMSNKDLSGCNLSNCDFSAVTGLAFMNVSGSNLTDATMHDDYDTKAEFMNEVGSGAFDDDTIWIDGTKITL
;
A
#
# COMPACT_ATOMS: atom_id res chain seq x y z
N MET A 1 1.75 -19.35 -27.80
CA MET A 1 2.67 -18.42 -27.08
C MET A 1 3.30 -19.20 -25.95
N PRO A 2 4.59 -19.04 -25.63
CA PRO A 2 5.20 -19.76 -24.52
C PRO A 2 4.69 -19.15 -23.21
N LEU A 3 3.77 -19.87 -22.55
CA LEU A 3 3.18 -19.48 -21.27
C LEU A 3 4.23 -19.62 -20.18
N THR A 4 4.96 -18.55 -19.90
CA THR A 4 6.08 -18.58 -18.98
C THR A 4 5.54 -18.64 -17.56
N ASN A 5 5.70 -19.80 -16.91
CA ASN A 5 5.58 -19.90 -15.46
C ASN A 5 6.78 -19.23 -14.75
N LYS A 6 7.14 -18.04 -15.23
CA LYS A 6 8.19 -17.21 -14.68
C LYS A 6 7.58 -16.62 -13.40
N PRO A 7 8.16 -16.85 -12.22
CA PRO A 7 7.69 -16.22 -11.00
C PRO A 7 7.47 -14.73 -11.29
N ALA A 8 6.26 -14.24 -10.98
CA ALA A 8 6.02 -12.81 -10.96
C ALA A 8 7.10 -12.17 -10.09
N VAL A 9 7.51 -10.96 -10.47
CA VAL A 9 8.40 -10.16 -9.63
C VAL A 9 7.77 -10.08 -8.24
N THR A 10 8.51 -10.48 -7.22
CA THR A 10 8.02 -10.55 -5.84
C THR A 10 7.53 -9.16 -5.41
N LYS A 11 6.49 -9.10 -4.57
CA LYS A 11 5.88 -7.81 -4.16
C LYS A 11 6.91 -6.85 -3.58
N PHE A 12 7.82 -7.40 -2.78
CA PHE A 12 8.98 -6.69 -2.23
C PHE A 12 10.29 -7.32 -2.70
N GLN A 13 11.37 -6.54 -2.64
CA GLN A 13 12.69 -6.87 -3.15
C GLN A 13 13.75 -6.87 -2.04
N VAL A 14 14.83 -7.64 -2.22
CA VAL A 14 15.99 -7.64 -1.31
C VAL A 14 16.58 -6.23 -1.20
N GLY A 15 16.99 -5.85 0.00
CA GLY A 15 17.52 -4.52 0.32
C GLY A 15 16.45 -3.49 0.70
N GLN A 16 15.17 -3.78 0.49
CA GLN A 16 14.09 -2.90 0.95
C GLN A 16 13.88 -3.02 2.46
N THR A 17 13.70 -1.88 3.12
CA THR A 17 13.17 -1.83 4.49
C THR A 17 11.66 -2.03 4.46
N ARG A 18 11.16 -3.06 5.14
CA ARG A 18 9.73 -3.39 5.23
C ARG A 18 9.36 -3.73 6.67
N THR A 19 8.06 -3.67 6.95
CA THR A 19 7.52 -4.09 8.23
C THR A 19 6.92 -5.47 8.10
N TYR A 20 7.19 -6.35 9.05
CA TYR A 20 6.50 -7.64 9.15
C TYR A 20 5.78 -7.79 10.49
N ILE A 21 4.78 -8.68 10.51
CA ILE A 21 4.10 -9.08 11.73
C ILE A 21 4.66 -10.41 12.21
N LYS A 22 5.06 -10.47 13.47
CA LYS A 22 5.41 -11.71 14.16
C LYS A 22 4.97 -11.62 15.61
N GLU A 23 4.35 -12.70 16.13
CA GLU A 23 3.90 -12.75 17.53
C GLU A 23 3.05 -11.54 17.94
N ARG A 24 2.17 -11.08 17.04
CA ARG A 24 1.32 -9.88 17.19
C ARG A 24 2.07 -8.56 17.34
N ARG A 25 3.34 -8.50 16.94
CA ARG A 25 4.17 -7.29 16.93
C ARG A 25 4.51 -6.92 15.49
N ALA A 26 4.47 -5.63 15.19
CA ALA A 26 5.00 -5.08 13.96
C ALA A 26 6.50 -4.78 14.15
N ILE A 27 7.35 -5.29 13.26
CA ILE A 27 8.80 -5.14 13.32
C ILE A 27 9.32 -4.68 11.97
N THR A 28 10.15 -3.63 11.94
CA THR A 28 10.71 -3.08 10.71
C THR A 28 12.16 -3.49 10.55
N ALA A 29 12.49 -4.09 9.41
CA ALA A 29 13.84 -4.55 9.10
C ALA A 29 14.09 -4.59 7.58
N VAL A 30 15.35 -4.76 7.19
CA VAL A 30 15.74 -4.91 5.78
C VAL A 30 15.53 -6.35 5.34
N ILE A 31 14.93 -6.54 4.15
CA ILE A 31 14.82 -7.85 3.51
C ILE A 31 16.22 -8.28 3.04
N THR A 32 16.68 -9.44 3.49
CA THR A 32 18.02 -9.98 3.16
C THR A 32 17.96 -11.10 2.14
N LYS A 33 16.84 -11.82 2.06
CA LYS A 33 16.62 -12.93 1.13
C LYS A 33 15.13 -13.10 0.88
N ILE A 34 14.80 -13.60 -0.31
CA ILE A 34 13.44 -13.96 -0.70
C ILE A 34 13.48 -15.37 -1.28
N GLU A 35 12.52 -16.20 -0.90
CA GLU A 35 12.27 -17.49 -1.53
C GLU A 35 10.87 -17.48 -2.13
N SER A 36 10.74 -18.07 -3.32
CA SER A 36 9.48 -18.15 -4.05
C SER A 36 9.20 -19.60 -4.41
N GLN A 37 8.00 -20.07 -4.10
CA GLN A 37 7.50 -21.38 -4.50
C GLN A 37 6.25 -21.18 -5.36
N VAL A 38 6.14 -21.91 -6.48
CA VAL A 38 4.97 -21.83 -7.35
C VAL A 38 4.20 -23.16 -7.28
N ASN A 39 2.98 -23.12 -6.78
CA ASN A 39 2.05 -24.25 -6.79
C ASN A 39 1.44 -24.40 -8.18
N ASN A 40 1.29 -25.64 -8.65
CA ASN A 40 0.92 -25.97 -10.02
C ASN A 40 1.92 -25.42 -11.05
N PRO A 41 3.14 -26.00 -11.13
CA PRO A 41 4.20 -25.48 -11.99
C PRO A 41 3.94 -25.72 -13.49
N LEU A 42 2.73 -26.13 -13.87
CA LEU A 42 2.33 -26.30 -15.26
C LEU A 42 2.56 -24.99 -16.02
N ASN A 43 2.90 -25.11 -17.30
CA ASN A 43 3.18 -23.99 -18.19
C ASN A 43 1.86 -23.31 -18.60
N ASP A 44 1.09 -22.87 -17.59
CA ASP A 44 -0.22 -22.23 -17.66
C ASP A 44 -0.29 -20.98 -16.77
N SER A 45 -1.39 -20.25 -16.83
CA SER A 45 -1.59 -18.99 -16.09
C SER A 45 -2.21 -19.18 -14.69
N THR A 46 -2.28 -20.40 -14.19
CA THR A 46 -2.98 -20.75 -12.93
C THR A 46 -2.05 -21.01 -11.76
N GLY A 47 -0.73 -21.01 -12.00
CA GLY A 47 0.28 -21.21 -10.98
C GLY A 47 0.20 -20.15 -9.88
N LYS A 48 0.04 -20.56 -8.61
CA LYS A 48 0.03 -19.65 -7.46
C LYS A 48 1.43 -19.53 -6.89
N GLN A 49 2.02 -18.35 -6.96
CA GLN A 49 3.29 -18.03 -6.31
C GLN A 49 3.07 -17.70 -4.83
N ASN A 50 3.84 -18.34 -3.97
CA ASN A 50 3.94 -18.06 -2.55
C ASN A 50 5.36 -17.58 -2.26
N ASN A 51 5.48 -16.36 -1.75
CA ASN A 51 6.76 -15.78 -1.38
C ASN A 51 6.97 -15.85 0.14
N THR A 52 8.19 -16.15 0.54
CA THR A 52 8.67 -16.05 1.92
C THR A 52 9.86 -15.12 1.97
N TYR A 53 9.90 -14.30 3.02
CA TYR A 53 10.84 -13.21 3.22
C TYR A 53 11.71 -13.49 4.44
N TYR A 54 12.98 -13.14 4.32
CA TYR A 54 13.94 -13.19 5.41
C TYR A 54 14.40 -11.76 5.72
N PHE A 55 14.47 -11.44 7.00
CA PHE A 55 14.79 -10.10 7.47
C PHE A 55 16.10 -10.08 8.26
N ALA A 56 16.78 -8.93 8.24
CA ALA A 56 17.93 -8.71 9.11
C ALA A 56 17.53 -8.90 10.59
N ASN A 57 18.33 -9.66 11.33
CA ASN A 57 18.09 -10.01 12.74
C ASN A 57 16.83 -10.86 13.01
N GLU A 58 16.26 -11.51 11.98
CA GLU A 58 15.14 -12.43 12.12
C GLU A 58 15.49 -13.77 11.43
N PRO A 59 15.77 -14.84 12.21
CA PRO A 59 16.22 -16.10 11.64
C PRO A 59 15.10 -16.92 10.97
N SER A 60 13.84 -16.68 11.32
CA SER A 60 12.69 -17.38 10.74
C SER A 60 12.19 -16.70 9.46
N SER A 61 11.65 -17.49 8.53
CA SER A 61 11.00 -16.95 7.35
C SER A 61 9.63 -16.35 7.71
N ILE A 62 9.28 -15.27 7.05
CA ILE A 62 7.99 -14.59 7.17
C ILE A 62 7.22 -14.78 5.85
N PRO A 63 5.98 -15.29 5.87
CA PRO A 63 5.19 -15.40 4.64
C PRO A 63 4.78 -14.01 4.14
N GLU A 64 4.64 -13.83 2.82
CA GLU A 64 4.27 -12.54 2.20
C GLU A 64 3.04 -11.87 2.81
N VAL A 65 2.06 -12.67 3.25
CA VAL A 65 0.83 -12.20 3.90
C VAL A 65 1.08 -11.42 5.20
N ASP A 66 2.23 -11.64 5.84
CA ASP A 66 2.65 -10.97 7.07
C ASP A 66 3.72 -9.90 6.82
N VAL A 67 3.98 -9.52 5.56
CA VAL A 67 4.92 -8.44 5.17
C VAL A 67 4.16 -7.26 4.57
N PHE A 68 4.51 -6.06 5.02
CA PHE A 68 3.81 -4.81 4.73
C PHE A 68 4.78 -3.73 4.27
N ALA A 69 4.28 -2.84 3.40
CA ALA A 69 5.07 -1.71 2.90
C ALA A 69 5.44 -0.72 4.01
N THR A 70 4.54 -0.50 4.98
CA THR A 70 4.71 0.44 6.09
C THR A 70 4.30 -0.16 7.43
N SER A 71 4.76 0.46 8.52
CA SER A 71 4.33 0.10 9.88
C SER A 71 2.83 0.27 10.07
N ASN A 72 2.25 1.31 9.49
CA ASN A 72 0.82 1.61 9.59
C ASN A 72 -0.04 0.52 8.95
N LEU A 73 0.37 -0.06 7.83
CA LEU A 73 -0.31 -1.21 7.22
C LEU A 73 -0.26 -2.45 8.13
N ALA A 74 0.89 -2.72 8.76
CA ALA A 74 1.00 -3.79 9.74
C ALA A 74 0.10 -3.54 10.96
N LEU A 75 0.04 -2.28 11.44
CA LEU A 75 -0.85 -1.89 12.54
C LEU A 75 -2.33 -2.02 12.17
N LYS A 76 -2.73 -1.62 10.95
CA LYS A 76 -4.10 -1.81 10.42
C LYS A 76 -4.49 -3.28 10.46
N LYS A 77 -3.59 -4.17 10.01
CA LYS A 77 -3.79 -5.62 10.05
C LYS A 77 -3.93 -6.14 11.49
N LEU A 78 -3.06 -5.71 12.41
CA LEU A 78 -3.11 -6.12 13.82
C LEU A 78 -4.39 -5.63 14.53
N LYS A 79 -4.85 -4.43 14.21
CA LYS A 79 -6.08 -3.84 14.75
C LYS A 79 -7.35 -4.46 14.16
N GLY A 80 -7.27 -5.00 12.94
CA GLY A 80 -8.42 -5.51 12.20
C GLY A 80 -9.29 -4.41 11.58
N GLY A 81 -8.73 -3.21 11.40
CA GLY A 81 -9.45 -2.03 10.90
C GLY A 81 -8.51 -0.84 10.75
N TYR A 82 -9.02 0.30 10.27
CA TYR A 82 -8.22 1.51 10.06
C TYR A 82 -7.50 1.95 11.34
N ILE A 83 -6.24 2.39 11.22
CA ILE A 83 -5.44 2.78 12.38
C ILE A 83 -6.01 4.03 13.06
N LEU A 84 -6.51 4.94 12.24
CA LEU A 84 -7.18 6.17 12.63
C LEU A 84 -8.37 6.40 11.70
N ASP A 85 -9.47 6.90 12.27
CA ASP A 85 -10.62 7.35 11.51
C ASP A 85 -10.55 8.86 11.35
N LEU A 86 -10.38 9.31 10.11
CA LEU A 86 -10.33 10.71 9.71
C LEU A 86 -11.49 11.04 8.77
N SER A 87 -12.51 10.18 8.65
CA SER A 87 -13.56 10.39 7.67
C SER A 87 -14.25 11.75 7.85
N GLY A 88 -14.50 12.45 6.75
CA GLY A 88 -15.12 13.77 6.78
C GLY A 88 -14.20 14.91 7.25
N THR A 89 -12.90 14.65 7.44
CA THR A 89 -11.95 15.70 7.84
C THR A 89 -11.72 16.67 6.69
N ASP A 90 -11.84 17.96 6.98
CA ASP A 90 -11.34 19.05 6.15
C ASP A 90 -9.86 19.30 6.49
N PHE A 91 -8.98 19.03 5.52
CA PHE A 91 -7.55 19.26 5.69
C PHE A 91 -7.15 20.70 5.34
N GLY A 92 -8.03 21.52 4.76
CA GLY A 92 -7.78 22.90 4.40
C GLY A 92 -6.53 23.11 3.53
N ALA A 93 -5.94 24.30 3.59
CA ALA A 93 -4.74 24.66 2.84
C ALA A 93 -3.42 24.16 3.46
N ASN A 94 -3.41 22.94 4.01
CA ASN A 94 -2.21 22.36 4.60
C ASN A 94 -1.29 21.74 3.55
N ASP A 95 0.02 21.81 3.79
CA ASP A 95 1.03 21.10 3.00
C ASP A 95 1.11 19.62 3.44
N MET A 96 0.68 18.75 2.54
CA MET A 96 0.59 17.30 2.76
C MET A 96 1.83 16.55 2.27
N SER A 97 2.90 17.26 1.89
CA SER A 97 4.08 16.65 1.30
C SER A 97 4.73 15.73 2.32
N ASN A 98 5.05 14.51 1.88
CA ASN A 98 5.66 13.45 2.70
C ASN A 98 4.84 13.04 3.94
N LYS A 99 3.54 13.38 4.03
CA LYS A 99 2.70 12.93 5.15
C LYS A 99 2.37 11.45 4.98
N ASP A 100 2.46 10.70 6.08
CA ASP A 100 2.07 9.29 6.11
C ASP A 100 0.65 9.15 6.67
N LEU A 101 -0.32 8.97 5.77
CA LEU A 101 -1.71 8.66 6.07
C LEU A 101 -2.05 7.19 5.76
N SER A 102 -1.05 6.32 5.61
CA SER A 102 -1.28 4.92 5.25
C SER A 102 -2.12 4.20 6.32
N GLY A 103 -3.04 3.35 5.87
CA GLY A 103 -3.94 2.58 6.73
C GLY A 103 -5.03 3.38 7.46
N CYS A 104 -5.23 4.67 7.16
CA CYS A 104 -6.29 5.51 7.73
C CYS A 104 -7.61 5.40 6.95
N ASN A 105 -8.73 5.69 7.62
CA ASN A 105 -9.99 5.97 6.92
C ASN A 105 -10.00 7.45 6.53
N LEU A 106 -9.94 7.75 5.24
CA LEU A 106 -9.97 9.11 4.67
C LEU A 106 -11.25 9.32 3.86
N SER A 107 -12.28 8.53 4.12
CA SER A 107 -13.52 8.62 3.35
C SER A 107 -14.22 9.95 3.61
N ASN A 108 -14.84 10.54 2.58
CA ASN A 108 -15.49 11.85 2.66
C ASN A 108 -14.57 13.01 3.09
N CYS A 109 -13.25 12.83 3.09
CA CYS A 109 -12.31 13.91 3.40
C CYS A 109 -12.28 14.96 2.29
N ASP A 110 -12.05 16.21 2.67
CA ASP A 110 -11.86 17.30 1.72
C ASP A 110 -10.35 17.59 1.54
N PHE A 111 -9.84 17.24 0.35
CA PHE A 111 -8.50 17.58 -0.14
C PHE A 111 -8.55 18.66 -1.23
N SER A 112 -9.66 19.37 -1.42
CA SER A 112 -9.79 20.39 -2.47
C SER A 112 -8.86 21.60 -2.30
N ALA A 113 -8.45 21.87 -1.06
CA ALA A 113 -7.58 23.01 -0.74
C ALA A 113 -6.15 22.61 -0.37
N VAL A 114 -5.84 21.31 -0.23
CA VAL A 114 -4.50 20.90 0.22
C VAL A 114 -3.45 21.23 -0.82
N THR A 115 -2.24 21.50 -0.33
CA THR A 115 -1.08 21.77 -1.18
C THR A 115 -0.04 20.68 -0.99
N GLY A 116 0.83 20.48 -1.98
CA GLY A 116 1.96 19.56 -1.87
C GLY A 116 1.53 18.12 -1.57
N LEU A 117 1.13 17.36 -2.59
CA LEU A 117 0.79 15.94 -2.42
C LEU A 117 1.99 15.01 -2.65
N ALA A 118 3.12 15.55 -3.12
CA ALA A 118 4.32 14.79 -3.40
C ALA A 118 4.72 13.89 -2.21
N PHE A 119 4.81 12.59 -2.49
CA PHE A 119 5.14 11.54 -1.53
C PHE A 119 4.19 11.42 -0.32
N MET A 120 2.97 11.96 -0.41
CA MET A 120 1.92 11.68 0.58
C MET A 120 1.52 10.21 0.48
N ASN A 121 1.77 9.44 1.54
CA ASN A 121 1.50 8.01 1.56
C ASN A 121 0.06 7.71 2.01
N VAL A 122 -0.71 7.07 1.12
CA VAL A 122 -2.10 6.64 1.33
C VAL A 122 -2.28 5.13 1.09
N SER A 123 -1.20 4.34 1.15
CA SER A 123 -1.28 2.88 1.02
C SER A 123 -2.26 2.28 2.03
N GLY A 124 -3.16 1.41 1.56
CA GLY A 124 -4.18 0.73 2.37
C GLY A 124 -5.18 1.63 3.06
N SER A 125 -5.25 2.92 2.70
CA SER A 125 -6.24 3.86 3.18
C SER A 125 -7.54 3.75 2.38
N ASN A 126 -8.61 4.33 2.90
CA ASN A 126 -9.89 4.43 2.21
C ASN A 126 -10.14 5.86 1.78
N LEU A 127 -10.23 6.12 0.47
CA LEU A 127 -10.53 7.44 -0.10
C LEU A 127 -11.90 7.46 -0.79
N THR A 128 -12.82 6.58 -0.36
CA THR A 128 -14.21 6.61 -0.81
C THR A 128 -14.82 7.98 -0.53
N ASP A 129 -15.43 8.62 -1.53
CA ASP A 129 -16.08 9.93 -1.47
C ASP A 129 -15.18 11.10 -1.06
N ALA A 130 -13.85 10.95 -1.09
CA ALA A 130 -12.96 12.07 -0.82
C ALA A 130 -12.99 13.09 -1.97
N THR A 131 -12.96 14.39 -1.66
CA THR A 131 -12.87 15.48 -2.63
C THR A 131 -11.40 15.80 -2.91
N MET A 132 -11.01 15.92 -4.18
CA MET A 132 -9.64 16.25 -4.59
C MET A 132 -9.54 17.68 -5.13
N HIS A 133 -8.32 18.23 -5.14
CA HIS A 133 -8.03 19.51 -5.79
C HIS A 133 -8.26 19.40 -7.32
N ASP A 134 -8.70 20.49 -7.95
CA ASP A 134 -9.02 20.55 -9.39
C ASP A 134 -7.84 20.14 -10.30
N ASP A 135 -6.61 20.37 -9.82
CA ASP A 135 -5.36 19.96 -10.50
C ASP A 135 -5.18 18.43 -10.58
N TYR A 136 -5.92 17.66 -9.78
CA TYR A 136 -5.83 16.20 -9.65
C TYR A 136 -7.21 15.51 -9.75
N ASP A 137 -8.07 16.00 -10.63
CA ASP A 137 -9.47 15.61 -10.81
C ASP A 137 -9.69 14.16 -11.31
N THR A 138 -8.60 13.42 -11.53
CA THR A 138 -8.64 11.97 -11.77
C THR A 138 -7.74 11.21 -10.80
N LYS A 139 -8.12 9.96 -10.51
CA LYS A 139 -7.28 9.00 -9.78
C LYS A 139 -5.86 8.91 -10.37
N ALA A 140 -5.73 8.92 -11.69
CA ALA A 140 -4.44 8.81 -12.36
C ALA A 140 -3.55 10.04 -12.11
N GLU A 141 -4.12 11.25 -12.18
CA GLU A 141 -3.41 12.50 -11.88
C GLU A 141 -3.01 12.55 -10.40
N PHE A 142 -3.92 12.19 -9.49
CA PHE A 142 -3.60 12.09 -8.07
C PHE A 142 -2.45 11.10 -7.82
N MET A 143 -2.50 9.90 -8.41
CA MET A 143 -1.45 8.88 -8.26
C MET A 143 -0.10 9.34 -8.83
N ASN A 144 -0.12 10.11 -9.91
CA ASN A 144 1.08 10.70 -10.48
C ASN A 144 1.68 11.73 -9.52
N GLU A 145 0.83 12.55 -8.91
CA GLU A 145 1.25 13.58 -7.97
C GLU A 145 1.82 13.00 -6.67
N VAL A 146 1.15 12.05 -6.02
CA VAL A 146 1.70 11.42 -4.80
C VAL A 146 2.94 10.59 -5.07
N GLY A 147 3.10 10.13 -6.31
CA GLY A 147 4.26 9.38 -6.76
C GLY A 147 4.15 7.87 -6.50
N SER A 148 4.92 7.11 -7.29
CA SER A 148 4.96 5.65 -7.21
C SER A 148 5.37 5.16 -5.81
N GLY A 149 4.63 4.18 -5.27
CA GLY A 149 4.91 3.59 -3.96
C GLY A 149 4.28 4.31 -2.77
N ALA A 150 3.60 5.44 -3.01
CA ALA A 150 2.82 6.15 -2.00
C ALA A 150 1.35 5.67 -1.92
N PHE A 151 1.02 4.59 -2.63
CA PHE A 151 -0.27 3.91 -2.65
C PHE A 151 -0.04 2.41 -2.88
N ASP A 152 -1.05 1.57 -2.61
CA ASP A 152 -1.06 0.17 -3.00
C ASP A 152 -2.38 -0.20 -3.70
N ASP A 153 -2.44 -1.41 -4.27
CA ASP A 153 -3.63 -1.91 -4.97
C ASP A 153 -4.84 -2.08 -4.02
N ASP A 154 -4.58 -2.18 -2.72
CA ASP A 154 -5.59 -2.31 -1.67
C ASP A 154 -6.17 -0.95 -1.22
N THR A 155 -5.60 0.17 -1.68
CA THR A 155 -6.18 1.50 -1.45
C THR A 155 -7.54 1.57 -2.16
N ILE A 156 -8.61 1.77 -1.39
CA ILE A 156 -9.97 1.83 -1.93
C ILE A 156 -10.23 3.23 -2.46
N TRP A 157 -10.39 3.33 -3.78
CA TRP A 157 -10.76 4.53 -4.53
C TRP A 157 -12.16 4.32 -5.11
N ILE A 158 -13.07 5.27 -4.97
CA ILE A 158 -14.39 5.20 -5.63
C ILE A 158 -14.34 5.48 -7.13
N ASP A 159 -15.51 5.31 -7.74
CA ASP A 159 -15.93 4.59 -8.94
C ASP A 159 -15.56 5.12 -10.34
N GLY A 160 -14.56 6.00 -10.46
CA GLY A 160 -14.13 6.45 -11.78
C GLY A 160 -15.08 7.45 -12.46
N THR A 161 -15.97 8.07 -11.70
CA THR A 161 -16.49 9.40 -12.05
C THR A 161 -15.55 10.47 -11.48
N LYS A 162 -15.43 11.63 -12.17
CA LYS A 162 -14.76 12.80 -11.57
C LYS A 162 -15.43 13.09 -10.24
N ILE A 163 -14.64 13.55 -9.27
CA ILE A 163 -15.22 14.11 -8.04
C ILE A 163 -15.76 15.49 -8.42
N THR A 164 -16.97 15.54 -9.00
CA THR A 164 -17.56 16.80 -9.46
C THR A 164 -18.98 16.99 -8.91
N LEU A 165 -19.28 18.26 -8.62
CA LEU A 165 -20.60 18.84 -8.28
C LEU A 165 -21.76 18.34 -9.16
#